data_AF-A0A6P7TPP5-F1
#
_entry.id   AF-A0A6P7TPP5-F1
#
_cell.length_a   1.000
_cell.length_b   1.000
_cell.length_c   1.000
_cell.angle_alpha   90.00
_cell.angle_beta   90.00
_cell.angle_gamma   90.00
#
_symmetry.space_group_name_H-M   'P 1'
#
loop_
_entity.id
_entity.type
_entity.pdbx_description
1 polymer ?
#
loop_
_entity_poly.entity_id
_entity_poly.type
_entity_poly.pdbx_seq_one_letter_code
_entity_poly.pdbx_strand_id
1 'polypeptide(L)'
;MERNRKLAATRERMRRYRQRIKDEQREDVKERMRRNQRIRRANMSELDRAKYLQYQRERQQIRRAKMSDEQRAVYLRKQRERGQARRKNMSEKQQTEYKERHRERNRIRRENMTEEQLINLRNDQRIRQRQKRSGARVIRQQNEQITTESDSIGETDRSSSDCDSLRIRNEPPNSCHNVEIMSGIAVGRLAEERKAWRKDHPFGFVARPIKNPDGSLNLMNWECAIPGKKSTPWEAGVYKLRMLFKDDYPSSPPKCKFEPPIFHPNVYPSGTVCLSLLDEDKDWRPAVTIKQILLGIQELLNEPNIKDPAQAEAYTIYCQNRSEYEKRVRSQAMRLREES
;
A
#
# COMPACT_ATOMS: atom_id res chain seq x y z
N MET A 1 3.88 20.73 -43.89
CA MET A 1 3.49 20.84 -42.46
C MET A 1 2.24 20.04 -42.09
N GLU A 2 1.12 20.16 -42.81
CA GLU A 2 -0.18 19.60 -42.40
C GLU A 2 -0.20 18.06 -42.21
N ARG A 3 0.50 17.32 -43.07
CA ARG A 3 0.64 15.85 -42.97
C ARG A 3 1.21 15.41 -41.61
N ASN A 4 2.16 16.17 -41.05
CA ASN A 4 2.75 15.91 -39.74
C ASN A 4 1.79 16.25 -38.59
N ARG A 5 0.97 17.31 -38.73
CA ARG A 5 -0.10 17.64 -37.75
C ARG A 5 -1.16 16.54 -37.71
N LYS A 6 -1.59 16.03 -38.88
CA LYS A 6 -2.52 14.88 -38.99
C LYS A 6 -1.91 13.61 -38.35
N LEU A 7 -0.63 13.32 -38.58
CA LEU A 7 0.05 12.17 -37.96
C LEU A 7 0.15 12.28 -36.43
N ALA A 8 0.45 13.48 -35.91
CA ALA A 8 0.50 13.73 -34.47
C ALA A 8 -0.87 13.55 -33.79
N ALA A 9 -1.94 14.09 -34.38
CA ALA A 9 -3.30 13.92 -33.88
C ALA A 9 -3.73 12.43 -33.84
N THR A 10 -3.35 11.64 -34.85
CA THR A 10 -3.61 10.18 -34.86
C THR A 10 -2.83 9.45 -33.76
N ARG A 11 -1.54 9.78 -33.55
CA ARG A 11 -0.74 9.23 -32.44
C ARG A 11 -1.35 9.54 -31.08
N GLU A 12 -1.87 10.76 -30.90
CA GLU A 12 -2.49 11.16 -29.63
C GLU A 12 -3.84 10.46 -29.39
N ARG A 13 -4.70 10.32 -30.43
CA ARG A 13 -5.93 9.50 -30.35
C ARG A 13 -5.61 8.06 -29.93
N MET A 14 -4.59 7.45 -30.52
CA MET A 14 -4.15 6.09 -30.17
C MET A 14 -3.61 6.00 -28.73
N ARG A 15 -2.92 7.02 -28.23
CA ARG A 15 -2.49 7.10 -26.82
C ARG A 15 -3.69 7.19 -25.87
N ARG A 16 -4.66 8.05 -26.16
CA ARG A 16 -5.91 8.19 -25.36
C ARG A 16 -6.79 6.94 -25.42
N TYR A 17 -6.80 6.22 -26.53
CA TYR A 17 -7.48 4.92 -26.66
C TYR A 17 -6.81 3.83 -25.80
N ARG A 18 -5.49 3.64 -25.95
CA ARG A 18 -4.70 2.69 -25.12
C ARG A 18 -4.81 2.98 -23.63
N GLN A 19 -4.93 4.25 -23.23
CA GLN A 19 -5.12 4.63 -21.83
C GLN A 19 -6.52 4.24 -21.32
N ARG A 20 -7.58 4.51 -22.09
CA ARG A 20 -8.95 4.08 -21.74
C ARG A 20 -9.05 2.57 -21.55
N ILE A 21 -8.51 1.76 -22.46
CA ILE A 21 -8.49 0.28 -22.32
C ILE A 21 -7.80 -0.14 -21.01
N LYS A 22 -6.67 0.50 -20.64
CA LYS A 22 -5.97 0.20 -19.38
C LYS A 22 -6.80 0.59 -18.14
N ASP A 23 -7.51 1.71 -18.18
CA ASP A 23 -8.28 2.19 -17.04
C ASP A 23 -9.61 1.43 -16.89
N GLU A 24 -10.21 1.00 -18.00
CA GLU A 24 -11.37 0.10 -18.06
C GLU A 24 -11.03 -1.30 -17.51
N GLN A 25 -9.92 -1.91 -17.96
CA GLN A 25 -9.40 -3.15 -17.38
C GLN A 25 -9.07 -3.02 -15.88
N ARG A 26 -8.65 -1.82 -15.42
CA ARG A 26 -8.40 -1.54 -14.00
C ARG A 26 -9.67 -1.41 -13.18
N GLU A 27 -10.74 -0.79 -13.70
CA GLU A 27 -12.02 -0.75 -12.99
C GLU A 27 -12.72 -2.11 -13.01
N ASP A 28 -12.67 -2.88 -14.10
CA ASP A 28 -13.19 -4.27 -14.11
C ASP A 28 -12.50 -5.14 -13.05
N VAL A 29 -11.17 -5.10 -12.95
CA VAL A 29 -10.43 -5.80 -11.89
C VAL A 29 -10.87 -5.34 -10.48
N LYS A 30 -11.08 -4.02 -10.26
CA LYS A 30 -11.57 -3.49 -8.98
C LYS A 30 -13.03 -3.90 -8.71
N GLU A 31 -13.88 -3.95 -9.72
CA GLU A 31 -15.27 -4.41 -9.63
C GLU A 31 -15.32 -5.90 -9.27
N ARG A 32 -14.50 -6.72 -9.92
CA ARG A 32 -14.32 -8.14 -9.63
C ARG A 32 -13.81 -8.36 -8.20
N MET A 33 -12.83 -7.57 -7.74
CA MET A 33 -12.39 -7.56 -6.33
C MET A 33 -13.52 -7.19 -5.37
N ARG A 34 -14.28 -6.11 -5.65
CA ARG A 34 -15.44 -5.69 -4.83
C ARG A 34 -16.52 -6.77 -4.79
N ARG A 35 -16.80 -7.44 -5.91
CA ARG A 35 -17.75 -8.56 -6.03
C ARG A 35 -17.28 -9.77 -5.21
N ASN A 36 -16.03 -10.18 -5.35
CA ASN A 36 -15.45 -11.27 -4.56
C ASN A 36 -15.43 -10.96 -3.06
N GLN A 37 -15.16 -9.71 -2.68
CA GLN A 37 -15.22 -9.26 -1.29
C GLN A 37 -16.66 -9.23 -0.72
N ARG A 38 -17.68 -8.95 -1.56
CA ARG A 38 -19.10 -9.10 -1.17
C ARG A 38 -19.47 -10.57 -0.96
N ILE A 39 -19.07 -11.46 -1.87
CA ILE A 39 -19.33 -12.91 -1.78
C ILE A 39 -18.66 -13.51 -0.53
N ARG A 40 -17.37 -13.22 -0.28
CA ARG A 40 -16.65 -13.64 0.93
C ARG A 40 -17.30 -13.14 2.23
N ARG A 41 -17.92 -11.94 2.22
CA ARG A 41 -18.67 -11.43 3.38
C ARG A 41 -20.02 -12.12 3.56
N ALA A 42 -20.73 -12.40 2.48
CA ALA A 42 -21.98 -13.16 2.53
C ALA A 42 -21.77 -14.55 3.12
N ASN A 43 -20.67 -15.24 2.75
CA ASN A 43 -20.40 -16.61 3.17
C ASN A 43 -19.60 -16.74 4.49
N MET A 44 -19.27 -15.65 5.18
CA MET A 44 -18.60 -15.68 6.49
C MET A 44 -19.60 -15.84 7.64
N SER A 45 -19.21 -16.56 8.69
CA SER A 45 -19.94 -16.61 9.97
C SER A 45 -20.03 -15.23 10.62
N GLU A 46 -21.01 -14.99 11.50
CA GLU A 46 -21.11 -13.68 12.19
C GLU A 46 -19.89 -13.36 13.06
N LEU A 47 -19.31 -14.38 13.70
CA LEU A 47 -18.09 -14.24 14.49
C LEU A 47 -16.89 -13.83 13.62
N ASP A 48 -16.75 -14.40 12.43
CA ASP A 48 -15.67 -14.05 11.49
C ASP A 48 -15.91 -12.70 10.83
N ARG A 49 -17.18 -12.34 10.54
CA ARG A 49 -17.54 -10.96 10.13
C ARG A 49 -17.15 -9.95 11.20
N ALA A 50 -17.36 -10.26 12.49
CA ALA A 50 -16.98 -9.38 13.60
C ALA A 50 -15.45 -9.20 13.69
N LYS A 51 -14.69 -10.32 13.71
CA LYS A 51 -13.20 -10.30 13.69
C LYS A 51 -12.66 -9.54 12.48
N TYR A 52 -13.20 -9.79 11.29
CA TYR A 52 -12.82 -9.10 10.07
C TYR A 52 -13.13 -7.59 10.12
N LEU A 53 -14.29 -7.19 10.66
CA LEU A 53 -14.65 -5.79 10.84
C LEU A 53 -13.76 -5.08 11.87
N GLN A 54 -13.33 -5.78 12.93
CA GLN A 54 -12.36 -5.27 13.89
C GLN A 54 -10.99 -5.04 13.22
N TYR A 55 -10.45 -6.05 12.53
CA TYR A 55 -9.20 -5.94 11.76
C TYR A 55 -9.22 -4.76 10.77
N GLN A 56 -10.32 -4.55 10.04
CA GLN A 56 -10.45 -3.41 9.13
C GLN A 56 -10.53 -2.04 9.85
N ARG A 57 -11.04 -1.99 11.10
CA ARG A 57 -11.01 -0.76 11.92
C ARG A 57 -9.60 -0.45 12.40
N GLU A 58 -8.87 -1.45 12.90
CA GLU A 58 -7.48 -1.33 13.36
C GLU A 58 -6.56 -0.90 12.19
N ARG A 59 -6.65 -1.57 11.03
CA ARG A 59 -5.93 -1.18 9.81
C ARG A 59 -6.23 0.26 9.37
N GLN A 60 -7.48 0.73 9.51
CA GLN A 60 -7.82 2.14 9.26
C GLN A 60 -7.27 3.09 10.32
N GLN A 61 -7.19 2.69 11.59
CA GLN A 61 -6.57 3.49 12.65
C GLN A 61 -5.06 3.63 12.42
N ILE A 62 -4.36 2.53 12.15
CA ILE A 62 -2.91 2.52 11.82
C ILE A 62 -2.63 3.42 10.60
N ARG A 63 -3.43 3.29 9.53
CA ARG A 63 -3.29 4.15 8.34
C ARG A 63 -3.55 5.63 8.65
N ARG A 64 -4.45 5.95 9.58
CA ARG A 64 -4.70 7.33 10.03
C ARG A 64 -3.58 7.86 10.92
N ALA A 65 -3.01 7.04 11.79
CA ALA A 65 -1.85 7.39 12.60
C ALA A 65 -0.64 7.75 11.72
N LYS A 66 -0.41 7.02 10.63
CA LYS A 66 0.69 7.28 9.67
C LYS A 66 0.47 8.49 8.71
N MET A 67 -0.71 9.11 8.68
CA MET A 67 -0.95 10.32 7.86
C MET A 67 -0.55 11.60 8.61
N SER A 68 -0.05 12.61 7.90
CA SER A 68 0.11 13.98 8.45
C SER A 68 -1.25 14.62 8.77
N ASP A 69 -1.29 15.68 9.57
CA ASP A 69 -2.56 16.29 9.97
C ASP A 69 -3.34 16.91 8.80
N GLU A 70 -2.66 17.44 7.78
CA GLU A 70 -3.29 17.86 6.52
C GLU A 70 -3.90 16.66 5.76
N GLN A 71 -3.14 15.57 5.62
CA GLN A 71 -3.64 14.35 4.98
C GLN A 71 -4.83 13.75 5.73
N ARG A 72 -4.79 13.77 7.08
CA ARG A 72 -5.92 13.39 7.95
C ARG A 72 -7.12 14.30 7.72
N ALA A 73 -6.93 15.61 7.60
CA ALA A 73 -8.00 16.58 7.34
C ALA A 73 -8.68 16.35 5.97
N VAL A 74 -7.89 16.18 4.90
CA VAL A 74 -8.38 15.86 3.55
C VAL A 74 -9.12 14.51 3.54
N TYR A 75 -8.57 13.49 4.21
CA TYR A 75 -9.23 12.19 4.35
C TYR A 75 -10.58 12.30 5.06
N LEU A 76 -10.64 13.03 6.18
CA LEU A 76 -11.86 13.23 6.97
C LEU A 76 -12.92 14.02 6.19
N ARG A 77 -12.52 15.05 5.43
CA ARG A 77 -13.40 15.78 4.50
C ARG A 77 -14.02 14.83 3.47
N LYS A 78 -13.20 14.03 2.78
CA LYS A 78 -13.66 13.07 1.76
C LYS A 78 -14.58 11.98 2.32
N GLN A 79 -14.40 11.60 3.59
CA GLN A 79 -15.33 10.69 4.29
C GLN A 79 -16.66 11.36 4.66
N ARG A 80 -16.65 12.63 5.07
CA ARG A 80 -17.88 13.42 5.33
C ARG A 80 -18.71 13.58 4.05
N GLU A 81 -18.07 13.94 2.95
CA GLU A 81 -18.72 14.08 1.62
C GLU A 81 -19.37 12.76 1.17
N ARG A 82 -18.65 11.63 1.29
CA ARG A 82 -19.21 10.29 1.03
C ARG A 82 -20.38 9.93 1.96
N GLY A 83 -20.33 10.31 3.23
CA GLY A 83 -21.41 10.12 4.19
C GLY A 83 -22.65 10.96 3.86
N GLN A 84 -22.46 12.21 3.42
CA GLN A 84 -23.53 13.10 2.95
C GLN A 84 -24.18 12.58 1.67
N ALA A 85 -23.39 12.17 0.68
CA ALA A 85 -23.90 11.57 -0.56
C ALA A 85 -24.75 10.31 -0.29
N ARG A 86 -24.29 9.41 0.61
CA ARG A 86 -25.08 8.26 1.04
C ARG A 86 -26.39 8.64 1.73
N ARG A 87 -26.41 9.72 2.53
CA ARG A 87 -27.62 10.21 3.19
C ARG A 87 -28.63 10.84 2.23
N LYS A 88 -28.17 11.52 1.17
CA LYS A 88 -29.05 12.05 0.11
C LYS A 88 -29.77 10.94 -0.68
N ASN A 89 -29.19 9.74 -0.72
CA ASN A 89 -29.74 8.58 -1.46
C ASN A 89 -30.46 7.56 -0.54
N MET A 90 -30.89 7.97 0.67
CA MET A 90 -31.67 7.12 1.60
C MET A 90 -33.06 7.71 1.83
N SER A 91 -34.08 6.85 1.95
CA SER A 91 -35.44 7.28 2.30
C SER A 91 -35.50 7.88 3.71
N GLU A 92 -36.53 8.70 3.99
CA GLU A 92 -36.63 9.39 5.28
C GLU A 92 -36.63 8.44 6.49
N LYS A 93 -37.33 7.30 6.37
CA LYS A 93 -37.31 6.22 7.38
C LYS A 93 -35.88 5.72 7.64
N GLN A 94 -35.12 5.43 6.59
CA GLN A 94 -33.72 5.01 6.69
C GLN A 94 -32.82 6.12 7.28
N GLN A 95 -33.10 7.39 6.97
CA GLN A 95 -32.38 8.52 7.56
C GLN A 95 -32.66 8.69 9.05
N THR A 96 -33.89 8.45 9.51
CA THR A 96 -34.27 8.51 10.93
C THR A 96 -33.65 7.37 11.72
N GLU A 97 -33.78 6.12 11.25
CA GLU A 97 -33.11 4.97 11.87
C GLU A 97 -31.58 5.13 11.90
N TYR A 98 -30.98 5.77 10.89
CA TYR A 98 -29.54 6.07 10.88
C TYR A 98 -29.16 7.12 11.94
N LYS A 99 -29.98 8.17 12.11
CA LYS A 99 -29.77 9.19 13.16
C LYS A 99 -29.85 8.55 14.55
N GLU A 100 -30.84 7.69 14.79
CA GLU A 100 -31.01 6.98 16.06
C GLU A 100 -29.87 6.00 16.34
N ARG A 101 -29.54 5.11 15.39
CA ARG A 101 -28.37 4.20 15.49
C ARG A 101 -27.02 4.93 15.59
N HIS A 102 -26.96 6.23 15.31
CA HIS A 102 -25.78 7.05 15.58
C HIS A 102 -25.83 7.73 16.95
N ARG A 103 -26.99 8.25 17.39
CA ARG A 103 -27.22 8.74 18.75
C ARG A 103 -26.89 7.65 19.78
N GLU A 104 -27.41 6.45 19.56
CA GLU A 104 -27.23 5.29 20.45
C GLU A 104 -25.77 4.88 20.59
N ARG A 105 -25.04 4.77 19.47
CA ARG A 105 -23.58 4.51 19.50
C ARG A 105 -22.78 5.59 20.22
N ASN A 106 -23.25 6.84 20.19
CA ASN A 106 -22.60 7.94 20.91
C ASN A 106 -22.98 7.95 22.39
N ARG A 107 -24.14 7.40 22.77
CA ARG A 107 -24.56 7.15 24.17
C ARG A 107 -23.68 6.06 24.80
N ILE A 108 -23.70 4.86 24.23
CA ILE A 108 -22.87 3.70 24.66
C ILE A 108 -21.39 4.09 24.74
N ARG A 109 -20.88 4.90 23.79
CA ARG A 109 -19.48 5.36 23.84
C ARG A 109 -19.19 6.29 25.02
N ARG A 110 -20.14 7.13 25.45
CA ARG A 110 -19.96 8.03 26.60
C ARG A 110 -20.08 7.29 27.93
N GLU A 111 -20.95 6.30 28.00
CA GLU A 111 -21.12 5.43 29.18
C GLU A 111 -19.84 4.59 29.44
N ASN A 112 -19.12 4.21 28.37
CA ASN A 112 -17.85 3.49 28.46
C ASN A 112 -16.58 4.39 28.46
N MET A 113 -16.70 5.69 28.79
CA MET A 113 -15.55 6.60 28.91
C MET A 113 -15.23 6.88 30.38
N THR A 114 -13.94 7.05 30.70
CA THR A 114 -13.53 7.49 32.04
C THR A 114 -13.91 8.95 32.29
N GLU A 115 -14.01 9.35 33.56
CA GLU A 115 -14.42 10.71 33.95
C GLU A 115 -13.48 11.79 33.39
N GLU A 116 -12.16 11.55 33.44
CA GLU A 116 -11.15 12.41 32.81
C GLU A 116 -11.38 12.56 31.29
N GLN A 117 -11.67 11.46 30.59
CA GLN A 117 -11.96 11.50 29.16
C GLN A 117 -13.27 12.27 28.86
N LEU A 118 -14.26 12.20 29.75
CA LEU A 118 -15.50 12.98 29.65
C LEU A 118 -15.26 14.47 29.90
N ILE A 119 -14.41 14.84 30.86
CA ILE A 119 -13.99 16.23 31.12
C ILE A 119 -13.27 16.79 29.89
N ASN A 120 -12.28 16.06 29.37
CA ASN A 120 -11.56 16.45 28.15
C ASN A 120 -12.50 16.61 26.95
N LEU A 121 -13.47 15.71 26.76
CA LEU A 121 -14.48 15.82 25.71
C LEU A 121 -15.43 17.03 25.89
N ARG A 122 -15.78 17.41 27.14
CA ARG A 122 -16.57 18.61 27.44
C ARG A 122 -15.77 19.89 27.14
N ASN A 123 -14.49 19.92 27.50
CA ASN A 123 -13.59 21.04 27.21
C ASN A 123 -13.39 21.22 25.69
N ASP A 124 -13.15 20.13 24.97
CA ASP A 124 -13.01 20.11 23.51
C ASP A 124 -14.29 20.59 22.79
N GLN A 125 -15.48 20.26 23.34
CA GLN A 125 -16.76 20.81 22.87
C GLN A 125 -16.90 22.32 23.17
N ARG A 126 -16.51 22.78 24.36
CA ARG A 126 -16.51 24.22 24.72
C ARG A 126 -15.57 25.02 23.82
N ILE A 127 -14.36 24.51 23.55
CA ILE A 127 -13.39 25.11 22.62
C ILE A 127 -13.99 25.21 21.22
N ARG A 128 -14.58 24.13 20.68
CA ARG A 128 -15.19 24.15 19.34
C ARG A 128 -16.43 25.04 19.27
N GLN A 129 -17.20 25.19 20.34
CA GLN A 129 -18.31 26.16 20.40
C GLN A 129 -17.78 27.61 20.44
N ARG A 130 -16.72 27.89 21.21
CA ARG A 130 -16.04 29.19 21.20
C ARG A 130 -15.47 29.51 19.80
N GLN A 131 -14.75 28.58 19.18
CA GLN A 131 -14.22 28.71 17.81
C GLN A 131 -15.32 28.88 16.75
N LYS A 132 -16.47 28.22 16.89
CA LYS A 132 -17.63 28.47 16.00
C LYS A 132 -18.25 29.84 16.23
N ARG A 133 -18.32 30.32 17.48
CA ARG A 133 -18.83 31.66 17.80
C ARG A 133 -17.87 32.75 17.34
N SER A 134 -16.55 32.59 17.53
CA SER A 134 -15.55 33.53 17.02
C SER A 134 -15.43 33.48 15.50
N GLY A 135 -15.47 32.29 14.87
CA GLY A 135 -15.55 32.17 13.41
C GLY A 135 -16.80 32.81 12.81
N ALA A 136 -17.96 32.65 13.47
CA ALA A 136 -19.18 33.37 13.10
C ALA A 136 -19.06 34.89 13.33
N ARG A 137 -18.31 35.33 14.34
CA ARG A 137 -18.02 36.76 14.62
C ARG A 137 -17.08 37.36 13.58
N VAL A 138 -16.05 36.63 13.15
CA VAL A 138 -15.12 37.01 12.08
C VAL A 138 -15.85 37.08 10.73
N ILE A 139 -16.72 36.11 10.42
CA ILE A 139 -17.57 36.17 9.21
C ILE A 139 -18.56 37.34 9.30
N ARG A 140 -19.05 37.70 10.49
CA ARG A 140 -19.90 38.89 10.67
C ARG A 140 -19.12 40.18 10.44
N GLN A 141 -17.93 40.31 11.05
CA GLN A 141 -17.05 41.47 10.87
C GLN A 141 -16.55 41.60 9.43
N GLN A 142 -16.23 40.50 8.75
CA GLN A 142 -15.86 40.51 7.33
C GLN A 142 -17.05 40.92 6.44
N ASN A 143 -18.27 40.46 6.75
CA ASN A 143 -19.46 40.92 6.02
C ASN A 143 -19.83 42.38 6.34
N GLU A 144 -19.57 42.86 7.56
CA GLU A 144 -19.72 44.26 7.96
C GLU A 144 -18.66 45.15 7.26
N GLN A 145 -17.41 44.66 7.11
CA GLN A 145 -16.35 45.33 6.34
C GLN A 145 -16.67 45.38 4.83
N ILE A 146 -17.20 44.30 4.25
CA ILE A 146 -17.66 44.27 2.84
C ILE A 146 -18.79 45.29 2.58
N THR A 147 -19.57 45.67 3.59
CA THR A 147 -20.57 46.75 3.47
C THR A 147 -20.01 48.17 3.68
N THR A 148 -18.74 48.31 4.04
CA THR A 148 -18.08 49.63 4.23
C THR A 148 -16.96 49.93 3.23
N GLU A 149 -16.47 48.93 2.48
CA GLU A 149 -15.39 49.08 1.48
C GLU A 149 -15.90 49.48 0.08
N SER A 150 -17.18 49.81 -0.09
CA SER A 150 -17.74 50.33 -1.35
C SER A 150 -17.62 51.84 -1.54
N ASP A 151 -17.14 52.57 -0.52
CA ASP A 151 -16.93 54.02 -0.57
C ASP A 151 -15.49 54.43 -0.20
N SER A 152 -15.01 55.48 -0.87
CA SER A 152 -13.72 56.17 -0.74
C SER A 152 -12.47 55.57 -1.44
N ILE A 153 -11.82 56.44 -2.20
CA ILE A 153 -10.62 56.23 -3.05
C ILE A 153 -9.49 57.12 -2.51
N GLY A 154 -8.23 56.70 -2.69
CA GLY A 154 -7.01 57.52 -2.48
C GLY A 154 -6.21 57.14 -1.23
N GLU A 155 -4.90 57.42 -1.12
CA GLU A 155 -3.92 57.90 -2.11
C GLU A 155 -2.48 57.72 -1.55
N THR A 156 -1.47 57.67 -2.43
CA THR A 156 -0.04 58.10 -2.21
C THR A 156 0.91 57.47 -1.15
N ASP A 157 2.04 56.97 -1.68
CA ASP A 157 3.47 57.25 -1.35
C ASP A 157 4.26 56.83 -0.07
N ARG A 158 5.48 56.33 -0.38
CA ARG A 158 6.83 56.60 0.21
C ARG A 158 7.38 55.90 1.49
N SER A 159 8.37 55.03 1.19
CA SER A 159 9.80 55.09 1.61
C SER A 159 10.29 54.73 3.04
N SER A 160 11.41 54.00 3.05
CA SER A 160 12.69 54.28 3.77
C SER A 160 13.19 53.28 4.83
N SER A 161 14.52 53.04 4.79
CA SER A 161 15.47 52.63 5.87
C SER A 161 15.22 51.30 6.61
N ASP A 162 16.17 50.36 6.62
CA ASP A 162 17.32 50.22 7.55
C ASP A 162 16.88 49.98 9.02
N CYS A 163 17.49 49.14 9.86
CA CYS A 163 18.69 48.28 9.80
C CYS A 163 18.33 46.85 10.34
N ASP A 164 19.18 45.90 10.76
CA ASP A 164 20.64 45.85 11.01
C ASP A 164 21.18 44.40 10.90
N SER A 165 22.46 44.20 11.22
CA SER A 165 23.15 42.88 11.27
C SER A 165 23.68 42.53 12.65
N LEU A 166 23.46 41.29 13.11
CA LEU A 166 24.33 40.66 14.12
C LEU A 166 24.68 39.21 13.77
N ARG A 167 25.95 39.00 13.43
CA ARG A 167 26.60 37.68 13.39
C ARG A 167 27.16 37.37 14.77
N ILE A 168 26.88 36.17 15.30
CA ILE A 168 27.74 35.53 16.29
C ILE A 168 28.07 34.13 15.80
N ARG A 169 29.36 33.85 15.62
CA ARG A 169 29.90 32.49 15.45
C ARG A 169 30.30 31.98 16.83
N ASN A 170 30.14 30.67 17.07
CA ASN A 170 31.06 29.90 17.93
C ASN A 170 30.99 28.42 17.52
N GLU A 171 32.15 27.76 17.58
CA GLU A 171 32.44 26.39 17.10
C GLU A 171 32.02 25.30 18.12
N PRO A 172 31.99 24.00 17.72
CA PRO A 172 31.25 22.97 18.46
C PRO A 172 32.11 22.15 19.44
N PRO A 173 31.49 21.52 20.46
CA PRO A 173 32.12 20.43 21.20
C PRO A 173 31.98 19.10 20.45
N ASN A 174 33.08 18.36 20.35
CA ASN A 174 33.10 17.00 19.83
C ASN A 174 32.13 16.09 20.61
N SER A 175 31.22 15.44 19.88
CA SER A 175 30.54 14.23 20.34
C SER A 175 30.46 13.24 19.20
N CYS A 176 30.82 12.00 19.50
CA CYS A 176 30.86 10.87 18.59
C CYS A 176 29.50 10.64 17.91
N HIS A 177 29.37 11.12 16.68
CA HIS A 177 28.20 10.83 15.85
C HIS A 177 28.28 9.38 15.37
N ASN A 178 27.73 8.47 16.19
CA ASN A 178 27.06 7.29 15.66
C ASN A 178 25.96 7.79 14.71
N VAL A 179 26.26 7.84 13.42
CA VAL A 179 25.26 8.09 12.38
C VAL A 179 24.44 6.81 12.21
N GLU A 180 23.65 6.48 13.24
CA GLU A 180 22.46 5.67 13.05
C GLU A 180 21.49 6.51 12.21
N ILE A 181 21.61 6.36 10.90
CA ILE A 181 20.55 6.73 9.96
C ILE A 181 19.26 6.14 10.53
N MET A 182 18.28 7.00 10.85
CA MET A 182 16.96 6.57 11.31
C MET A 182 16.27 5.78 10.20
N SER A 183 16.62 4.50 10.12
CA SER A 183 16.22 3.62 9.05
C SER A 183 14.72 3.35 9.20
N GLY A 184 13.96 3.55 8.12
CA GLY A 184 12.52 3.32 8.14
C GLY A 184 12.21 1.89 8.59
N ILE A 185 11.01 1.67 9.15
CA ILE A 185 10.56 0.37 9.70
C ILE A 185 10.86 -0.80 8.75
N ALA A 186 10.74 -0.58 7.44
CA ALA A 186 11.14 -1.53 6.41
C ALA A 186 12.62 -1.94 6.51
N VAL A 187 13.53 -0.97 6.51
CA VAL A 187 14.99 -1.19 6.52
C VAL A 187 15.44 -1.87 7.82
N GLY A 188 14.92 -1.43 8.97
CA GLY A 188 15.19 -2.08 10.26
C GLY A 188 14.75 -3.56 10.28
N ARG A 189 13.55 -3.86 9.77
CA ARG A 189 13.10 -5.25 9.61
C ARG A 189 13.97 -6.04 8.63
N LEU A 190 14.39 -5.43 7.52
CA LEU A 190 15.22 -6.08 6.50
C LEU A 190 16.64 -6.42 7.02
N ALA A 191 17.17 -5.60 7.93
CA ALA A 191 18.41 -5.90 8.65
C ALA A 191 18.25 -7.15 9.53
N GLU A 192 17.15 -7.27 10.30
CA GLU A 192 16.87 -8.46 11.11
C GLU A 192 16.56 -9.70 10.27
N GLU A 193 15.83 -9.60 9.15
CA GLU A 193 15.66 -10.72 8.20
C GLU A 193 17.01 -11.21 7.66
N ARG A 194 17.92 -10.31 7.31
CA ARG A 194 19.28 -10.65 6.84
C ARG A 194 20.10 -11.33 7.94
N LYS A 195 19.99 -10.87 9.18
CA LYS A 195 20.67 -11.45 10.35
C LYS A 195 20.12 -12.84 10.68
N ALA A 196 18.80 -13.02 10.63
CA ALA A 196 18.15 -14.31 10.78
C ALA A 196 18.56 -15.29 9.68
N TRP A 197 18.50 -14.89 8.40
CA TRP A 197 18.93 -15.70 7.27
C TRP A 197 20.39 -16.14 7.37
N ARG A 198 21.30 -15.24 7.77
CA ARG A 198 22.72 -15.57 7.99
C ARG A 198 22.95 -16.54 9.15
N LYS A 199 22.05 -16.61 10.14
CA LYS A 199 22.11 -17.56 11.24
C LYS A 199 21.58 -18.94 10.83
N ASP A 200 20.48 -18.98 10.10
CA ASP A 200 19.82 -20.21 9.65
C ASP A 200 19.01 -19.98 8.36
N HIS A 201 19.34 -20.72 7.31
CA HIS A 201 18.57 -20.82 6.08
C HIS A 201 18.60 -22.26 5.53
N PRO A 202 17.59 -22.69 4.76
CA PRO A 202 17.57 -24.05 4.21
C PRO A 202 18.72 -24.25 3.22
N PHE A 203 19.32 -25.43 3.25
CA PHE A 203 20.47 -25.77 2.39
C PHE A 203 20.16 -25.56 0.90
N GLY A 204 21.12 -24.97 0.17
CA GLY A 204 21.00 -24.68 -1.27
C GLY A 204 20.19 -23.42 -1.61
N PHE A 205 19.48 -22.80 -0.66
CA PHE A 205 18.83 -21.52 -0.90
C PHE A 205 19.81 -20.35 -0.75
N VAL A 206 19.64 -19.33 -1.59
CA VAL A 206 20.37 -18.06 -1.50
C VAL A 206 19.36 -16.93 -1.30
N ALA A 207 19.68 -15.97 -0.43
CA ALA A 207 19.00 -14.69 -0.35
C ALA A 207 19.98 -13.62 0.14
N ARG A 208 20.20 -12.57 -0.65
CA ARG A 208 21.12 -11.47 -0.31
C ARG A 208 20.65 -10.12 -0.88
N PRO A 209 20.80 -9.00 -0.15
CA PRO A 209 20.63 -7.67 -0.73
C PRO A 209 21.59 -7.45 -1.89
N ILE A 210 21.15 -6.75 -2.93
CA ILE A 210 21.99 -6.37 -4.06
C ILE A 210 23.00 -5.31 -3.60
N LYS A 211 24.24 -5.41 -4.10
CA LYS A 211 25.27 -4.37 -3.96
C LYS A 211 25.00 -3.25 -4.97
N ASN A 212 24.99 -2.01 -4.48
CA ASN A 212 25.02 -0.82 -5.32
C ASN A 212 26.43 -0.62 -5.93
N PRO A 213 26.59 0.21 -6.98
CA PRO A 213 27.90 0.47 -7.60
C PRO A 213 28.95 1.10 -6.65
N ASP A 214 28.50 1.79 -5.60
CA ASP A 214 29.33 2.37 -4.53
C ASP A 214 29.76 1.35 -3.47
N GLY A 215 29.38 0.07 -3.62
CA GLY A 215 29.66 -1.00 -2.65
C GLY A 215 28.65 -1.11 -1.49
N SER A 216 27.73 -0.15 -1.34
CA SER A 216 26.67 -0.19 -0.32
C SER A 216 25.63 -1.29 -0.61
N LEU A 217 24.84 -1.67 0.40
CA LEU A 217 23.80 -2.71 0.25
C LEU A 217 22.41 -2.08 0.08
N ASN A 218 21.76 -2.39 -1.04
CA ASN A 218 20.35 -2.05 -1.25
C ASN A 218 19.45 -3.06 -0.53
N LEU A 219 19.15 -2.80 0.74
CA LEU A 219 18.27 -3.65 1.55
C LEU A 219 16.85 -3.78 0.96
N MET A 220 16.41 -2.88 0.08
CA MET A 220 15.07 -2.90 -0.53
C MET A 220 14.97 -3.80 -1.77
N ASN A 221 16.08 -4.38 -2.25
CA ASN A 221 16.12 -5.19 -3.45
C ASN A 221 17.11 -6.36 -3.29
N TRP A 222 16.60 -7.58 -3.24
CA TRP A 222 17.38 -8.78 -2.97
C TRP A 222 17.44 -9.71 -4.19
N GLU A 223 18.60 -10.32 -4.37
CA GLU A 223 18.81 -11.46 -5.24
C GLU A 223 18.64 -12.74 -4.41
N CYS A 224 17.76 -13.63 -4.86
CA CYS A 224 17.51 -14.91 -4.23
C CYS A 224 17.63 -16.05 -5.25
N ALA A 225 17.95 -17.25 -4.79
CA ALA A 225 17.92 -18.47 -5.59
C ALA A 225 17.25 -19.60 -4.78
N ILE A 226 16.38 -20.34 -5.44
CA ILE A 226 15.64 -21.48 -4.88
C ILE A 226 16.13 -22.75 -5.59
N PRO A 227 16.63 -23.77 -4.88
CA PRO A 227 16.94 -25.07 -5.49
C PRO A 227 15.65 -25.84 -5.78
N GLY A 228 15.64 -26.61 -6.86
CA GLY A 228 14.61 -27.61 -7.11
C GLY A 228 14.52 -28.65 -5.99
N LYS A 229 13.29 -29.04 -5.62
CA LYS A 229 13.04 -30.09 -4.62
C LYS A 229 13.44 -31.45 -5.20
N LYS A 230 14.17 -32.26 -4.43
CA LYS A 230 14.57 -33.63 -4.83
C LYS A 230 13.36 -34.49 -5.15
N SER A 231 13.52 -35.46 -6.05
CA SER A 231 12.47 -36.35 -6.52
C SER A 231 11.29 -35.63 -7.20
N THR A 232 11.53 -34.44 -7.77
CA THR A 232 10.53 -33.67 -8.55
C THR A 232 11.09 -33.32 -9.93
N PRO A 233 10.25 -32.98 -10.92
CA PRO A 233 10.70 -32.51 -12.23
C PRO A 233 11.61 -31.26 -12.20
N TRP A 234 11.64 -30.53 -11.07
CA TRP A 234 12.44 -29.33 -10.83
C TRP A 234 13.86 -29.63 -10.32
N GLU A 235 14.16 -30.87 -9.94
CA GLU A 235 15.45 -31.26 -9.38
C GLU A 235 16.64 -30.85 -10.26
N ALA A 236 17.79 -30.59 -9.61
CA ALA A 236 19.02 -30.02 -10.18
C ALA A 236 18.92 -28.57 -10.71
N GLY A 237 17.73 -28.02 -10.95
CA GLY A 237 17.58 -26.61 -11.32
C GLY A 237 17.77 -25.63 -10.15
N VAL A 238 18.35 -24.46 -10.42
CA VAL A 238 18.51 -23.34 -9.47
C VAL A 238 17.76 -22.12 -10.00
N TYR A 239 16.64 -21.79 -9.36
CA TYR A 239 15.69 -20.78 -9.85
C TYR A 239 15.97 -19.42 -9.22
N LYS A 240 16.67 -18.55 -9.97
CA LYS A 240 16.98 -17.17 -9.56
C LYS A 240 15.75 -16.27 -9.62
N LEU A 241 15.56 -15.46 -8.57
CA LEU A 241 14.49 -14.46 -8.49
C LEU A 241 14.93 -13.20 -7.76
N ARG A 242 14.33 -12.08 -8.14
CA ARG A 242 14.44 -10.79 -7.47
C ARG A 242 13.30 -10.62 -6.47
N MET A 243 13.63 -10.24 -5.24
CA MET A 243 12.65 -9.91 -4.19
C MET A 243 12.70 -8.41 -3.92
N LEU A 244 11.63 -7.71 -4.28
CA LEU A 244 11.50 -6.26 -4.25
C LEU A 244 10.64 -5.80 -3.08
N PHE A 245 11.19 -5.00 -2.19
CA PHE A 245 10.50 -4.44 -1.03
C PHE A 245 10.03 -2.99 -1.31
N LYS A 246 9.07 -2.53 -0.52
CA LYS A 246 8.55 -1.14 -0.54
C LYS A 246 8.76 -0.50 0.82
N ASP A 247 8.72 0.82 0.87
CA ASP A 247 8.91 1.61 2.10
C ASP A 247 7.88 1.31 3.19
N ASP A 248 6.72 0.74 2.84
CA ASP A 248 5.68 0.31 3.77
C ASP A 248 5.81 -1.15 4.26
N TYR A 249 6.83 -1.91 3.82
CA TYR A 249 7.20 -3.20 4.40
C TYR A 249 7.49 -3.06 5.91
N PRO A 250 7.13 -4.04 6.77
CA PRO A 250 6.43 -5.30 6.49
C PRO A 250 4.89 -5.18 6.46
N SER A 251 4.32 -3.97 6.37
CA SER A 251 2.86 -3.83 6.20
C SER A 251 2.39 -4.43 4.87
N SER A 252 3.14 -4.20 3.78
CA SER A 252 2.92 -4.81 2.46
C SER A 252 3.87 -6.00 2.20
N PRO A 253 3.45 -7.00 1.40
CA PRO A 253 4.35 -8.08 0.96
C PRO A 253 5.42 -7.57 -0.02
N PRO A 254 6.60 -8.23 -0.07
CA PRO A 254 7.53 -8.02 -1.17
C PRO A 254 6.98 -8.57 -2.49
N LYS A 255 7.41 -8.01 -3.62
CA LYS A 255 7.15 -8.57 -4.93
C LYS A 255 8.28 -9.51 -5.34
N CYS A 256 7.98 -10.80 -5.51
CA CYS A 256 8.92 -11.78 -6.03
C CYS A 256 8.78 -11.93 -7.56
N LYS A 257 9.90 -11.97 -8.28
CA LYS A 257 9.94 -12.08 -9.74
C LYS A 257 11.12 -12.98 -10.17
N PHE A 258 10.84 -14.09 -10.85
CA PHE A 258 11.88 -14.92 -11.48
C PHE A 258 12.61 -14.14 -12.58
N GLU A 259 13.93 -14.23 -12.59
CA GLU A 259 14.81 -13.60 -13.58
C GLU A 259 15.89 -14.62 -13.99
N PRO A 260 15.78 -15.26 -15.18
CA PRO A 260 14.73 -15.10 -16.19
C PRO A 260 13.34 -15.65 -15.76
N PRO A 261 12.23 -15.23 -16.40
CA PRO A 261 10.92 -15.85 -16.19
C PRO A 261 10.93 -17.35 -16.51
N ILE A 262 10.21 -18.13 -15.71
CA ILE A 262 10.11 -19.59 -15.84
C ILE A 262 8.73 -20.02 -16.35
N PHE A 263 8.68 -21.16 -17.06
CA PHE A 263 7.46 -21.86 -17.42
C PHE A 263 6.84 -22.48 -16.16
N HIS A 264 5.77 -21.86 -15.65
CA HIS A 264 5.04 -22.33 -14.46
C HIS A 264 3.60 -21.77 -14.41
N PRO A 265 2.56 -22.55 -14.05
CA PRO A 265 1.17 -22.09 -14.09
C PRO A 265 0.89 -20.81 -13.27
N ASN A 266 1.58 -20.62 -12.14
CA ASN A 266 1.42 -19.46 -11.24
C ASN A 266 2.53 -18.40 -11.37
N VAL A 267 3.32 -18.41 -12.44
CA VAL A 267 4.28 -17.34 -12.75
C VAL A 267 3.75 -16.57 -13.97
N TYR A 268 3.67 -15.25 -13.88
CA TYR A 268 3.32 -14.43 -15.03
C TYR A 268 4.46 -14.44 -16.07
N PRO A 269 4.20 -14.17 -17.37
CA PRO A 269 5.25 -13.97 -18.37
C PRO A 269 6.27 -12.86 -18.02
N SER A 270 5.93 -11.97 -17.09
CA SER A 270 6.84 -10.98 -16.50
C SER A 270 7.82 -11.55 -15.45
N GLY A 271 7.78 -12.85 -15.15
CA GLY A 271 8.47 -13.49 -14.04
C GLY A 271 7.79 -13.31 -12.67
N THR A 272 6.80 -12.42 -12.54
CA THR A 272 6.11 -12.16 -11.25
C THR A 272 5.43 -13.43 -10.73
N VAL A 273 5.67 -13.79 -9.46
CA VAL A 273 5.07 -14.97 -8.82
C VAL A 273 3.69 -14.66 -8.25
N CYS A 274 2.72 -15.54 -8.46
CA CYS A 274 1.41 -15.48 -7.81
C CYS A 274 1.34 -16.53 -6.67
N LEU A 275 1.52 -16.06 -5.44
CA LEU A 275 1.44 -16.84 -4.21
C LEU A 275 0.60 -16.07 -3.19
N SER A 276 -0.23 -16.74 -2.38
CA SER A 276 -1.13 -16.06 -1.44
C SER A 276 -0.38 -15.35 -0.30
N LEU A 277 0.81 -15.84 0.08
CA LEU A 277 1.75 -15.16 0.97
C LEU A 277 2.32 -13.86 0.38
N LEU A 278 2.18 -13.60 -0.92
CA LEU A 278 2.66 -12.37 -1.59
C LEU A 278 1.51 -11.40 -1.92
N ASP A 279 0.32 -11.63 -1.38
CA ASP A 279 -0.91 -10.89 -1.69
C ASP A 279 -1.49 -10.27 -0.40
N GLU A 280 -1.57 -8.94 -0.35
CA GLU A 280 -2.01 -8.15 0.82
C GLU A 280 -3.47 -8.44 1.21
N ASP A 281 -4.30 -8.92 0.29
CA ASP A 281 -5.72 -9.24 0.51
C ASP A 281 -5.98 -10.77 0.65
N LYS A 282 -4.92 -11.59 0.77
CA LYS A 282 -4.98 -13.04 1.06
C LYS A 282 -4.24 -13.39 2.37
N ASP A 283 -3.10 -14.07 2.28
CA ASP A 283 -2.44 -14.74 3.42
C ASP A 283 -1.19 -14.00 3.92
N TRP A 284 -0.83 -12.87 3.30
CA TRP A 284 0.25 -12.03 3.80
C TRP A 284 -0.01 -11.58 5.24
N ARG A 285 1.02 -11.71 6.09
CA ARG A 285 1.05 -11.13 7.43
C ARG A 285 2.43 -10.49 7.63
N PRO A 286 2.53 -9.35 8.33
CA PRO A 286 3.84 -8.74 8.60
C PRO A 286 4.84 -9.67 9.30
N ALA A 287 4.38 -10.69 10.03
CA ALA A 287 5.24 -11.69 10.68
C ALA A 287 5.84 -12.74 9.73
N VAL A 288 5.42 -12.81 8.47
CA VAL A 288 6.00 -13.74 7.47
C VAL A 288 7.44 -13.31 7.15
N THR A 289 8.34 -14.29 7.21
CA THR A 289 9.79 -14.14 6.99
C THR A 289 10.19 -14.43 5.53
N ILE A 290 11.37 -13.95 5.11
CA ILE A 290 11.97 -14.28 3.80
C ILE A 290 12.15 -15.80 3.66
N LYS A 291 12.51 -16.51 4.76
CA LYS A 291 12.60 -17.99 4.79
C LYS A 291 11.27 -18.66 4.46
N GLN A 292 10.17 -18.22 5.06
CA GLN A 292 8.83 -18.74 4.75
C GLN A 292 8.38 -18.42 3.33
N ILE A 293 8.70 -17.23 2.81
CA ILE A 293 8.39 -16.86 1.42
C ILE A 293 9.11 -17.80 0.44
N LEU A 294 10.43 -17.98 0.59
CA LEU A 294 11.21 -18.78 -0.35
C LEU A 294 10.85 -20.27 -0.29
N LEU A 295 10.58 -20.82 0.90
CA LEU A 295 10.03 -22.17 1.06
C LEU A 295 8.64 -22.30 0.41
N GLY A 296 7.75 -21.32 0.60
CA GLY A 296 6.44 -21.29 -0.04
C GLY A 296 6.49 -21.18 -1.56
N ILE A 297 7.49 -20.51 -2.12
CA ILE A 297 7.74 -20.50 -3.57
C ILE A 297 8.30 -21.85 -4.04
N GLN A 298 9.20 -22.49 -3.29
CA GLN A 298 9.69 -23.83 -3.64
C GLN A 298 8.56 -24.87 -3.69
N GLU A 299 7.65 -24.86 -2.71
CA GLU A 299 6.51 -25.79 -2.73
C GLU A 299 5.53 -25.44 -3.87
N LEU A 300 5.31 -24.15 -4.16
CA LEU A 300 4.47 -23.73 -5.29
C LEU A 300 4.96 -24.26 -6.65
N LEU A 301 6.27 -24.46 -6.85
CA LEU A 301 6.79 -25.10 -8.06
C LEU A 301 6.30 -26.55 -8.20
N ASN A 302 6.31 -27.30 -7.10
CA ASN A 302 5.90 -28.69 -7.05
C ASN A 302 4.37 -28.86 -7.05
N GLU A 303 3.66 -27.97 -6.35
CA GLU A 303 2.20 -27.98 -6.19
C GLU A 303 1.54 -26.69 -6.75
N PRO A 304 1.42 -26.54 -8.09
CA PRO A 304 0.78 -25.38 -8.70
C PRO A 304 -0.68 -25.18 -8.28
N ASN A 305 -1.02 -23.95 -7.88
CA ASN A 305 -2.38 -23.56 -7.54
C ASN A 305 -3.23 -23.32 -8.79
N ILE A 306 -3.94 -24.35 -9.25
CA ILE A 306 -4.85 -24.29 -10.42
C ILE A 306 -5.98 -23.26 -10.31
N LYS A 307 -6.26 -22.70 -9.12
CA LYS A 307 -7.35 -21.72 -8.91
C LYS A 307 -6.94 -20.28 -9.25
N ASP A 308 -5.64 -20.01 -9.41
CA ASP A 308 -5.12 -18.65 -9.70
C ASP A 308 -4.02 -18.69 -10.80
N PRO A 309 -4.37 -19.09 -12.05
CA PRO A 309 -3.41 -19.23 -13.14
C PRO A 309 -2.90 -17.87 -13.65
N ALA A 310 -1.58 -17.78 -13.82
CA ALA A 310 -0.86 -16.60 -14.27
C ALA A 310 -0.25 -16.76 -15.68
N GLN A 311 0.07 -17.99 -16.11
CA GLN A 311 0.51 -18.31 -17.47
C GLN A 311 -0.41 -19.36 -18.10
N ALA A 312 -1.18 -18.94 -19.11
CA ALA A 312 -2.19 -19.78 -19.76
C ALA A 312 -1.60 -21.05 -20.42
N GLU A 313 -0.48 -20.94 -21.12
CA GLU A 313 0.17 -22.09 -21.76
C GLU A 313 0.57 -23.16 -20.73
N ALA A 314 1.31 -22.76 -19.69
CA ALA A 314 1.75 -23.67 -18.63
C ALA A 314 0.56 -24.30 -17.90
N TYR A 315 -0.49 -23.52 -17.61
CA TYR A 315 -1.73 -24.01 -17.01
C TYR A 315 -2.44 -25.05 -17.91
N THR A 316 -2.65 -24.75 -19.20
CA THR A 316 -3.33 -25.65 -20.14
C THR A 316 -2.59 -26.97 -20.26
N ILE A 317 -1.27 -26.94 -20.44
CA ILE A 317 -0.45 -28.16 -20.54
C ILE A 317 -0.45 -28.92 -19.20
N TYR A 318 -0.32 -28.23 -18.06
CA TYR A 318 -0.39 -28.84 -16.72
C TYR A 318 -1.70 -29.61 -16.46
N CYS A 319 -2.82 -29.09 -16.97
CA CYS A 319 -4.16 -29.68 -16.82
C CYS A 319 -4.47 -30.75 -17.87
N GLN A 320 -4.00 -30.62 -19.12
CA GLN A 320 -4.37 -31.50 -20.23
C GLN A 320 -3.33 -32.59 -20.53
N ASN A 321 -2.04 -32.34 -20.31
CA ASN A 321 -0.96 -33.27 -20.61
C ASN A 321 0.18 -33.14 -19.59
N ARG A 322 0.05 -33.88 -18.47
CA ARG A 322 1.03 -33.90 -17.39
C ARG A 322 2.42 -34.34 -17.85
N SER A 323 2.50 -35.33 -18.75
CA SER A 323 3.77 -35.85 -19.25
C SER A 323 4.57 -34.77 -20.01
N GLU A 324 3.91 -34.04 -20.92
CA GLU A 324 4.53 -32.91 -21.64
C GLU A 324 4.90 -31.75 -20.70
N TYR A 325 4.07 -31.46 -19.68
CA TYR A 325 4.41 -30.48 -18.65
C TYR A 325 5.72 -30.85 -17.94
N GLU A 326 5.83 -32.07 -17.42
CA GLU A 326 7.02 -32.52 -16.71
C GLU A 326 8.26 -32.59 -17.63
N LYS A 327 8.10 -33.00 -18.89
CA LYS A 327 9.18 -32.99 -19.89
C LYS A 327 9.75 -31.57 -20.09
N ARG A 328 8.87 -30.57 -20.21
CA ARG A 328 9.28 -29.15 -20.30
C ARG A 328 9.94 -28.66 -19.01
N VAL A 329 9.41 -29.03 -17.84
CA VAL A 329 9.99 -28.65 -16.55
C VAL A 329 11.38 -29.28 -16.34
N ARG A 330 11.58 -30.57 -16.66
CA ARG A 330 12.89 -31.23 -16.62
C ARG A 330 13.90 -30.56 -17.56
N SER A 331 13.49 -30.22 -18.78
CA SER A 331 14.33 -29.47 -19.73
C SER A 331 14.71 -28.08 -19.20
N GLN A 332 13.75 -27.38 -18.59
CA GLN A 332 13.99 -26.10 -17.92
C GLN A 332 14.93 -26.23 -16.71
N ALA A 333 14.80 -27.30 -15.90
CA ALA A 333 15.67 -27.56 -14.76
C ALA A 333 17.12 -27.80 -15.20
N MET A 334 17.33 -28.61 -16.25
CA MET A 334 18.66 -28.83 -16.84
C MET A 334 19.29 -27.53 -17.35
N ARG A 335 18.51 -26.66 -18.01
CA ARG A 335 19.00 -25.34 -18.47
C ARG A 335 19.37 -24.41 -17.32
N LEU A 336 18.66 -24.47 -16.19
CA LEU A 336 18.86 -23.60 -15.03
C LEU A 336 19.75 -24.24 -13.95
N ARG A 337 20.47 -25.31 -14.28
CA ARG A 337 21.33 -26.03 -13.34
C ARG A 337 22.56 -25.22 -12.92
N GLU A 338 23.24 -24.58 -13.88
CA GLU A 338 24.57 -23.97 -13.71
C GLU A 338 24.69 -22.65 -14.52
N GLU A 339 24.02 -21.58 -14.08
CA GLU A 339 24.32 -20.18 -14.50
C GLU A 339 25.06 -19.39 -13.40
N SER A 340 25.84 -20.03 -12.53
CA SER A 340 26.42 -19.39 -11.32
C SER A 340 27.95 -19.38 -11.32
#